data_AF-A0A3T0RNR0-F1
#
_entry.id   AF-A0A3T0RNR0-F1
#
_cell.length_a   1.000
_cell.length_b   1.000
_cell.length_c   1.000
_cell.angle_alpha   90.00
_cell.angle_beta   90.00
_cell.angle_gamma   90.00
#
_symmetry.space_group_name_H-M   'P 1'
#
loop_
_entity.id
_entity.type
_entity.pdbx_description
1 polymer ?
#
loop_
_entity_poly.entity_id
_entity_poly.type
_entity_poly.pdbx_seq_one_letter_code
_entity_poly.pdbx_strand_id
1 'polypeptide(L)'
;MSTAEKLNPAVQIKLKVLKGPHEGQSFHLAKSSFTLGRGPENEVVLINDPQISRQHARLQVVGQDIEIINLSKKNKVLVGSEEIQKWKLINDSTFILGDTEIQIAFEIEKITPIAPLPQLVRMDFQAPPLPHSGEEVLPPALQPGAATPVSVPQAKAQPQPAPLQPNQQQAPRKKPMPLPAAMPANRQQVPANRQQGMQARGPMQPGRPMQNGQMMRRPLQGQQQMQQQFAQQNLGPSTAQNAGGGLLSNPKVRFYIIVGVAVLGLVYWLNMETPKKPEPTEVKSTLKYEDEYLLKQNTVTEKELDLKRKSQLEQKNSPTSLRIEENFQKGMRDFQLGNYNRSLDFFQVVLNLDSTHVMARRHLYLAKIRFDEVVKAKLALGESYYQKHNFKMCLANYQQVLIMLQGKNNDQSYQTAQSMSEKCQLAAEGIR
;
A
#
# COMPACT_ATOMS: atom_id res chain seq x y z
N MET A 1 7.80 -4.67 -35.62
CA MET A 1 6.43 -4.20 -35.36
C MET A 1 6.46 -3.35 -34.11
N SER A 2 6.61 -2.04 -34.31
CA SER A 2 6.60 -1.01 -33.26
C SER A 2 5.15 -0.61 -33.01
N THR A 3 4.70 -0.55 -31.76
CA THR A 3 3.47 0.18 -31.39
C THR A 3 3.62 0.77 -30.00
N ALA A 4 4.08 2.01 -30.01
CA ALA A 4 3.55 3.16 -29.27
C ALA A 4 3.20 2.97 -27.80
N GLU A 5 4.13 3.45 -26.99
CA GLU A 5 3.97 4.03 -25.66
C GLU A 5 2.63 4.79 -25.50
N LYS A 6 1.75 4.22 -24.68
CA LYS A 6 0.45 4.80 -24.30
C LYS A 6 0.68 6.15 -23.61
N LEU A 7 0.28 7.24 -24.25
CA LEU A 7 -0.08 8.46 -23.53
C LEU A 7 -1.21 8.12 -22.56
N ASN A 8 -0.94 8.27 -21.27
CA ASN A 8 -1.93 8.09 -20.21
C ASN A 8 -2.67 9.42 -20.04
N PRO A 9 -3.97 9.54 -20.37
CA PRO A 9 -4.72 10.73 -20.02
C PRO A 9 -4.73 10.86 -18.48
N ALA A 10 -4.51 12.06 -17.95
CA ALA A 10 -4.71 12.36 -16.54
C ALA A 10 -6.22 12.29 -16.25
N VAL A 11 -6.69 11.08 -15.93
CA VAL A 11 -8.09 10.80 -15.64
C VAL A 11 -8.24 10.54 -14.15
N GLN A 12 -9.05 11.36 -13.48
CA GLN A 12 -9.42 11.15 -12.09
C GLN A 12 -10.83 10.55 -12.04
N ILE A 13 -10.94 9.35 -11.49
CA ILE A 13 -12.22 8.65 -11.30
C ILE A 13 -12.48 8.52 -9.81
N LYS A 14 -13.66 8.96 -9.40
CA LYS A 14 -14.21 8.82 -8.07
C LYS A 14 -15.40 7.86 -8.12
N LEU A 15 -15.40 6.88 -7.24
CA LEU A 15 -16.54 5.99 -7.03
C LEU A 15 -17.09 6.25 -5.64
N LYS A 16 -18.40 6.42 -5.51
CA LYS A 16 -19.09 6.56 -4.23
C LYS A 16 -20.12 5.46 -4.11
N VAL A 17 -20.06 4.67 -3.05
CA VAL A 17 -21.07 3.65 -2.79
C VAL A 17 -22.29 4.31 -2.16
N LEU A 18 -23.42 4.24 -2.85
CA LEU A 18 -24.68 4.84 -2.43
C LEU A 18 -25.50 3.92 -1.54
N LYS A 19 -25.51 2.61 -1.81
CA LYS A 19 -26.27 1.60 -1.04
C LYS A 19 -25.56 0.26 -1.03
N GLY A 20 -25.97 -0.58 -0.08
CA GLY A 20 -25.51 -1.97 0.06
C GLY A 20 -24.47 -2.14 1.18
N PRO A 21 -23.81 -3.31 1.26
CA PRO A 21 -22.89 -3.66 2.35
C PRO A 21 -21.65 -2.75 2.48
N HIS A 22 -21.43 -1.86 1.51
CA HIS A 22 -20.30 -0.96 1.42
C HIS A 22 -20.72 0.53 1.41
N GLU A 23 -21.97 0.83 1.76
CA GLU A 23 -22.53 2.18 1.77
C GLU A 23 -21.61 3.19 2.48
N GLY A 24 -21.45 4.38 1.88
CA GLY A 24 -20.60 5.45 2.40
C GLY A 24 -19.11 5.34 2.00
N GLN A 25 -18.66 4.21 1.45
CA GLN A 25 -17.29 4.10 0.95
C GLN A 25 -17.08 4.95 -0.31
N SER A 26 -15.90 5.53 -0.44
CA SER A 26 -15.48 6.28 -1.63
C SER A 26 -14.08 5.88 -2.07
N PHE A 27 -13.88 5.72 -3.37
CA PHE A 27 -12.61 5.31 -3.99
C PHE A 27 -12.18 6.38 -4.98
N HIS A 28 -10.89 6.74 -4.97
CA HIS A 28 -10.30 7.68 -5.93
C HIS A 28 -9.19 6.96 -6.70
N LEU A 29 -9.27 7.00 -8.02
CA LEU A 29 -8.44 6.20 -8.92
C LEU A 29 -7.92 7.10 -10.05
N ALA A 30 -6.61 7.10 -10.26
CA ALA A 30 -5.93 7.84 -11.31
C ALA A 30 -5.27 6.86 -12.31
N LYS A 31 -6.08 5.96 -12.89
CA LYS A 31 -5.61 4.93 -13.83
C LYS A 31 -6.56 4.82 -15.02
N SER A 32 -6.02 4.53 -16.20
CA SER A 32 -6.81 4.32 -17.42
C SER A 32 -7.60 3.00 -17.42
N SER A 33 -7.30 2.06 -16.52
CA SER A 33 -8.08 0.83 -16.34
C SER A 33 -7.90 0.29 -14.93
N PHE A 34 -8.98 -0.22 -14.35
CA PHE A 34 -8.99 -0.87 -13.05
C PHE A 34 -10.16 -1.85 -12.93
N THR A 35 -10.08 -2.74 -11.96
CA THR A 35 -11.04 -3.82 -11.73
C THR A 35 -11.79 -3.64 -10.41
N LEU A 36 -13.02 -4.15 -10.38
CA LEU A 36 -13.92 -4.15 -9.24
C LEU A 36 -14.36 -5.58 -8.95
N GLY A 37 -14.33 -5.97 -7.68
CA GLY A 37 -14.78 -7.29 -7.28
C GLY A 37 -14.57 -7.58 -5.80
N ARG A 38 -15.00 -8.76 -5.36
CA ARG A 38 -14.84 -9.23 -3.97
C ARG A 38 -13.42 -9.71 -3.69
N GLY A 39 -12.71 -10.11 -4.74
CA GLY A 39 -11.37 -10.67 -4.66
C GLY A 39 -10.32 -9.60 -4.35
N PRO A 40 -9.29 -9.93 -3.56
CA PRO A 40 -8.24 -8.97 -3.22
C PRO A 40 -7.30 -8.61 -4.39
N GLU A 41 -7.45 -9.26 -5.53
CA GLU A 41 -6.73 -8.95 -6.76
C GLU A 41 -7.23 -7.69 -7.47
N ASN A 42 -8.41 -7.16 -7.10
CA ASN A 42 -8.98 -5.97 -7.72
C ASN A 42 -8.48 -4.69 -7.08
N GLU A 43 -8.49 -3.59 -7.82
CA GLU A 43 -8.21 -2.26 -7.28
C GLU A 43 -9.34 -1.77 -6.35
N VAL A 44 -10.60 -2.05 -6.70
CA VAL A 44 -11.76 -1.75 -5.85
C VAL A 44 -12.30 -3.04 -5.27
N VAL A 45 -12.05 -3.25 -3.97
CA VAL A 45 -12.35 -4.53 -3.33
C VAL A 45 -13.56 -4.47 -2.40
N LEU A 46 -14.67 -5.04 -2.88
CA LEU A 46 -15.99 -5.05 -2.25
C LEU A 46 -16.23 -6.40 -1.54
N ILE A 47 -15.63 -6.57 -0.35
CA ILE A 47 -15.53 -7.87 0.32
C ILE A 47 -16.83 -8.36 1.00
N ASN A 48 -17.67 -7.44 1.47
CA ASN A 48 -18.84 -7.72 2.30
C ASN A 48 -20.09 -8.11 1.50
N ASP A 49 -19.97 -8.19 0.17
CA ASP A 49 -21.08 -8.53 -0.71
C ASP A 49 -20.81 -9.90 -1.35
N PRO A 50 -21.51 -10.97 -0.91
CA PRO A 50 -21.29 -12.33 -1.41
C PRO A 50 -21.76 -12.51 -2.86
N GLN A 51 -22.66 -11.65 -3.35
CA GLN A 51 -23.11 -11.65 -4.73
C GLN A 51 -22.08 -11.04 -5.67
N ILE A 52 -21.07 -10.34 -5.14
CA ILE A 52 -19.96 -9.87 -5.96
C ILE A 52 -18.96 -11.02 -6.22
N SER A 53 -18.68 -11.25 -7.51
CA SER A 53 -17.67 -12.21 -7.96
C SER A 53 -16.26 -11.75 -7.59
N ARG A 54 -15.30 -12.69 -7.55
CA ARG A 54 -13.90 -12.35 -7.21
C ARG A 54 -13.37 -11.25 -8.12
N GLN A 55 -13.42 -11.42 -9.43
CA GLN A 55 -13.37 -10.34 -10.41
C GLN A 55 -14.77 -10.16 -10.99
N HIS A 56 -15.40 -9.01 -10.76
CA HIS A 56 -16.78 -8.78 -11.18
C HIS A 56 -16.86 -7.89 -12.42
N ALA A 57 -16.23 -6.72 -12.37
CA ALA A 57 -16.28 -5.76 -13.45
C ALA A 57 -14.91 -5.11 -13.69
N ARG A 58 -14.71 -4.58 -14.89
CA ARG A 58 -13.56 -3.72 -15.23
C ARG A 58 -14.07 -2.38 -15.72
N LEU A 59 -13.49 -1.31 -15.20
CA LEU A 59 -13.61 0.03 -15.77
C LEU A 59 -12.37 0.31 -16.62
N GLN A 60 -12.59 0.88 -17.80
CA GLN A 60 -11.52 1.27 -18.71
C GLN A 60 -11.85 2.58 -19.41
N VAL A 61 -10.82 3.39 -19.62
CA VAL A 61 -10.88 4.62 -20.40
C VAL A 61 -10.55 4.26 -21.85
N VAL A 62 -11.47 4.57 -22.77
CA VAL A 62 -11.31 4.37 -24.22
C VAL A 62 -11.53 5.72 -24.91
N GLY A 63 -10.43 6.33 -25.38
CA GLY A 63 -10.48 7.69 -25.92
C GLY A 63 -10.84 8.71 -24.84
N GLN A 64 -12.03 9.30 -24.95
CA GLN A 64 -12.59 10.25 -23.98
C GLN A 64 -13.75 9.66 -23.16
N ASP A 65 -14.00 8.36 -23.30
CA ASP A 65 -15.13 7.69 -22.68
C ASP A 65 -14.68 6.70 -21.60
N ILE A 66 -15.53 6.49 -20.60
CA ILE A 66 -15.34 5.44 -19.59
C ILE A 66 -16.33 4.32 -19.89
N GLU A 67 -15.82 3.10 -20.00
CA GLU A 67 -16.61 1.90 -20.23
C GLU A 67 -16.51 0.94 -19.04
N ILE A 68 -17.64 0.38 -18.63
CA ILE A 68 -17.72 -0.75 -17.70
C ILE A 68 -17.95 -2.05 -18.47
N ILE A 69 -17.20 -3.09 -18.11
CA ILE A 69 -17.26 -4.43 -18.70
C ILE A 69 -17.54 -5.44 -17.60
N ASN A 70 -18.55 -6.28 -17.78
CA ASN A 70 -18.82 -7.40 -16.89
C ASN A 70 -17.80 -8.54 -17.13
N LEU A 71 -17.08 -8.93 -16.09
CA LEU A 71 -16.17 -10.06 -16.08
C LEU A 71 -16.76 -11.31 -15.39
N SER A 72 -17.86 -11.15 -14.65
CA SER A 72 -18.51 -12.25 -13.97
C SER A 72 -19.32 -13.13 -14.91
N LYS A 73 -19.20 -14.45 -14.73
CA LYS A 73 -20.06 -15.44 -15.38
C LYS A 73 -21.37 -15.69 -14.62
N LYS A 74 -21.40 -15.39 -13.32
CA LYS A 74 -22.51 -15.76 -12.42
C LYS A 74 -23.53 -14.63 -12.29
N ASN A 75 -23.06 -13.47 -11.83
CA ASN A 75 -23.92 -12.32 -11.54
C ASN A 75 -23.63 -11.23 -12.56
N LYS A 76 -24.64 -10.40 -12.84
CA LYS A 76 -24.57 -9.38 -13.89
C LYS A 76 -24.22 -8.02 -13.30
N VAL A 77 -23.76 -7.12 -14.17
CA VAL A 77 -23.68 -5.70 -13.87
C VAL A 77 -24.98 -5.06 -14.35
N LEU A 78 -25.61 -4.25 -13.50
CA LEU A 78 -26.82 -3.52 -13.86
C LEU A 78 -26.50 -2.03 -13.97
N VAL A 79 -27.00 -1.36 -15.01
CA VAL A 79 -26.96 0.11 -15.13
C VAL A 79 -28.41 0.57 -15.26
N GLY A 80 -28.92 1.26 -14.24
CA GLY A 80 -30.36 1.50 -14.11
C GLY A 80 -31.13 0.18 -13.91
N SER A 81 -31.87 -0.25 -14.92
CA SER A 81 -32.65 -1.50 -14.93
C SER A 81 -32.17 -2.53 -15.95
N GLU A 82 -31.13 -2.23 -16.72
CA GLU A 82 -30.64 -3.11 -17.78
C GLU A 82 -29.40 -3.91 -17.33
N GLU A 83 -29.39 -5.20 -17.67
CA GLU A 83 -28.22 -6.07 -17.53
C GLU A 83 -27.24 -5.82 -18.69
N ILE A 84 -25.99 -5.50 -18.35
CA ILE A 84 -25.00 -5.13 -19.35
C ILE A 84 -23.79 -6.07 -19.35
N GLN A 85 -23.29 -6.34 -20.56
CA GLN A 85 -21.99 -6.97 -20.75
C GLN A 85 -20.87 -5.93 -20.90
N LYS A 86 -21.19 -4.83 -21.59
CA LYS A 86 -20.33 -3.67 -21.81
C LYS A 86 -21.21 -2.43 -21.91
N TRP A 87 -20.87 -1.36 -21.22
CA TRP A 87 -21.65 -0.12 -21.22
C TRP A 87 -20.76 1.11 -21.09
N LYS A 88 -21.14 2.20 -21.77
CA LYS A 88 -20.47 3.50 -21.67
C LYS A 88 -21.08 4.29 -20.51
N LEU A 89 -20.29 4.57 -19.48
CA LEU A 89 -20.72 5.34 -18.32
C LEU A 89 -20.62 6.83 -18.59
N ILE A 90 -21.61 7.57 -18.08
CA ILE A 90 -21.62 9.03 -18.04
C ILE A 90 -21.30 9.50 -16.62
N ASN A 91 -20.90 10.76 -16.50
CA ASN A 91 -20.63 11.34 -15.20
C ASN A 91 -21.88 11.27 -14.31
N ASP A 92 -21.71 11.01 -13.02
CA ASP A 92 -22.76 10.82 -12.01
C ASP A 92 -23.70 9.62 -12.24
N SER A 93 -23.42 8.75 -13.21
CA SER A 93 -24.20 7.52 -13.42
C SER A 93 -24.05 6.51 -12.29
N THR A 94 -25.09 5.71 -12.08
CA THR A 94 -25.11 4.62 -11.10
C THR A 94 -25.11 3.26 -11.77
N PHE A 95 -24.39 2.31 -11.17
CA PHE A 95 -24.39 0.91 -11.56
C PHE A 95 -24.39 0.01 -10.32
N ILE A 96 -24.95 -1.18 -10.45
CA ILE A 96 -25.10 -2.14 -9.36
C ILE A 96 -24.26 -3.38 -9.65
N LEU A 97 -23.52 -3.81 -8.62
CA LEU A 97 -22.77 -5.05 -8.59
C LEU A 97 -23.25 -5.86 -7.38
N GLY A 98 -23.93 -6.99 -7.60
CA GLY A 98 -24.53 -7.73 -6.48
C GLY A 98 -25.59 -6.88 -5.78
N ASP A 99 -25.39 -6.64 -4.48
CA ASP A 99 -26.26 -5.79 -3.64
C ASP A 99 -25.68 -4.38 -3.45
N THR A 100 -24.57 -4.03 -4.10
CA THR A 100 -23.86 -2.77 -3.93
C THR A 100 -24.16 -1.80 -5.09
N GLU A 101 -24.78 -0.66 -4.77
CA GLU A 101 -25.07 0.43 -5.71
C GLU A 101 -23.96 1.48 -5.67
N ILE A 102 -23.34 1.77 -6.81
CA ILE A 102 -22.15 2.63 -6.92
C ILE A 102 -22.41 3.76 -7.92
N GLN A 103 -22.13 4.99 -7.51
CA GLN A 103 -22.11 6.16 -8.38
C GLN A 103 -20.68 6.44 -8.83
N ILE A 104 -20.50 6.75 -10.11
CA ILE A 104 -19.22 7.20 -10.67
C ILE A 104 -19.22 8.70 -10.90
N ALA A 105 -18.13 9.36 -10.54
CA ALA A 105 -17.81 10.72 -10.96
C ALA A 105 -16.41 10.73 -11.58
N PHE A 106 -16.20 11.44 -12.68
CA PHE A 106 -14.90 11.47 -13.33
C PHE A 106 -14.60 12.80 -14.02
N GLU A 107 -13.30 13.12 -14.07
CA GLU A 107 -12.76 14.26 -14.78
C GLU A 107 -11.61 13.81 -15.69
N ILE A 108 -11.74 14.11 -16.98
CA ILE A 108 -10.75 13.78 -18.01
C ILE A 108 -10.10 15.11 -18.39
N GLU A 109 -8.87 15.34 -17.94
CA GLU A 109 -8.14 16.52 -18.37
C GLU A 109 -7.95 16.48 -19.89
N LYS A 110 -8.61 17.39 -20.59
CA LYS A 110 -8.40 17.58 -22.03
C LYS A 110 -6.96 18.00 -22.22
N ILE A 111 -6.16 17.15 -22.85
CA ILE A 111 -4.89 17.59 -23.43
C ILE A 111 -5.28 18.55 -24.55
N THR A 112 -5.34 19.85 -24.26
CA THR A 112 -5.34 20.87 -25.30
C THR A 112 -4.05 20.67 -26.10
N PRO A 113 -4.11 20.52 -27.44
CA PRO A 113 -2.90 20.54 -28.22
C PRO A 113 -2.21 21.86 -27.94
N ILE A 114 -1.00 21.79 -27.37
CA ILE A 114 -0.13 22.95 -27.24
C ILE A 114 0.03 23.47 -28.68
N ALA A 115 -0.54 24.64 -28.97
CA ALA A 115 -0.28 25.30 -30.24
C ALA A 115 1.25 25.35 -30.41
N PRO A 116 1.80 24.87 -31.53
CA PRO A 116 3.24 24.87 -31.71
C PRO A 116 3.72 26.31 -31.48
N LEU A 117 4.67 26.48 -30.56
CA LEU A 117 5.34 27.77 -30.40
C LEU A 117 5.77 28.24 -31.79
N PRO A 118 5.57 29.52 -32.14
CA PRO A 118 6.05 30.03 -33.42
C PRO A 118 7.53 29.69 -33.52
N GLN A 119 7.87 28.86 -34.52
CA GLN A 119 9.26 28.53 -34.80
C GLN A 119 9.97 29.85 -35.03
N LEU A 120 10.97 30.16 -34.20
CA LEU A 120 11.88 31.27 -34.44
C LEU A 120 12.43 31.09 -35.86
N VAL A 121 12.10 32.05 -36.73
CA VAL A 121 12.62 32.15 -38.09
C VAL A 121 14.14 32.03 -38.00
N ARG A 122 14.69 30.91 -38.49
CA ARG A 122 16.13 30.80 -38.71
C ARG A 122 16.47 31.77 -39.84
N MET A 123 17.16 32.86 -39.53
CA MET A 123 17.86 33.62 -40.57
C MET A 123 19.04 32.76 -41.05
N ASP A 124 19.03 32.48 -42.35
CA ASP A 124 20.07 31.72 -43.04
C ASP A 124 21.41 32.49 -42.99
N PHE A 125 22.39 31.95 -42.28
CA PHE A 125 23.78 32.33 -42.48
C PHE A 125 24.39 31.41 -43.53
N GLN A 126 24.53 31.94 -44.73
CA GLN A 126 25.16 31.27 -45.86
C GLN A 126 26.69 31.32 -45.70
N ALA A 127 27.33 30.15 -45.63
CA ALA A 127 28.79 30.04 -45.60
C ALA A 127 29.37 30.19 -47.03
N PRO A 128 30.57 30.80 -47.19
CA PRO A 128 31.18 31.03 -48.50
C PRO A 128 31.77 29.73 -49.11
N PRO A 129 31.90 29.65 -50.45
CA PRO A 129 32.28 28.42 -51.15
C PRO A 129 33.81 28.24 -51.20
N LEU A 130 34.26 26.98 -51.11
CA LEU A 130 35.64 26.57 -51.39
C LEU A 130 35.75 26.03 -52.84
N PRO A 131 36.88 26.27 -53.54
CA PRO A 131 37.03 26.02 -54.98
C PRO A 131 37.41 24.57 -55.35
N HIS A 132 37.13 24.29 -56.63
CA HIS A 132 37.15 23.01 -57.35
C HIS A 132 38.53 22.42 -57.69
N SER A 133 38.56 21.10 -57.94
CA SER A 133 39.28 20.40 -59.03
C SER A 133 38.88 18.91 -58.97
N GLY A 134 38.03 18.36 -59.85
CA GLY A 134 38.33 17.83 -61.22
C GLY A 134 38.74 16.35 -61.10
N GLU A 135 38.18 15.31 -61.75
CA GLU A 135 37.48 15.04 -63.03
C GLU A 135 36.64 13.75 -62.83
N GLU A 136 35.34 13.67 -63.18
CA GLU A 136 34.73 13.25 -64.48
C GLU A 136 35.03 11.76 -64.84
N VAL A 137 34.05 10.87 -65.06
CA VAL A 137 33.28 10.68 -66.31
C VAL A 137 31.95 9.91 -66.07
N LEU A 138 30.92 10.29 -66.85
CA LEU A 138 29.51 9.83 -66.91
C LEU A 138 29.23 8.84 -68.10
N PRO A 139 27.99 8.30 -68.30
CA PRO A 139 27.63 6.95 -68.81
C PRO A 139 27.04 6.95 -70.24
N PRO A 140 26.37 5.86 -70.72
CA PRO A 140 24.88 5.94 -70.82
C PRO A 140 24.03 4.63 -70.78
N ALA A 141 22.79 4.81 -70.29
CA ALA A 141 21.43 4.31 -70.64
C ALA A 141 21.12 2.96 -71.35
N LEU A 142 20.01 2.30 -70.94
CA LEU A 142 18.74 2.09 -71.70
C LEU A 142 17.78 1.05 -71.00
N GLN A 143 16.52 1.44 -70.78
CA GLN A 143 15.33 0.55 -70.50
C GLN A 143 14.63 0.24 -71.87
N PRO A 144 13.45 -0.43 -72.06
CA PRO A 144 12.39 -0.97 -71.16
C PRO A 144 11.70 -2.31 -71.61
N GLY A 145 10.65 -2.81 -70.91
CA GLY A 145 9.50 -3.48 -71.57
C GLY A 145 8.95 -4.84 -71.07
N ALA A 146 7.80 -4.78 -70.35
CA ALA A 146 6.57 -5.60 -70.41
C ALA A 146 6.55 -7.16 -70.56
N ALA A 147 5.81 -7.84 -69.65
CA ALA A 147 4.50 -8.49 -69.92
C ALA A 147 4.12 -9.56 -68.86
N THR A 148 2.92 -9.45 -68.31
CA THR A 148 2.11 -10.44 -67.55
C THR A 148 1.58 -11.58 -68.46
N PRO A 149 0.74 -12.54 -68.00
CA PRO A 149 0.49 -13.18 -66.69
C PRO A 149 0.65 -14.73 -66.83
N VAL A 150 0.26 -15.56 -65.84
CA VAL A 150 -0.55 -16.80 -66.01
C VAL A 150 -0.77 -17.52 -64.68
N SER A 151 -1.98 -18.06 -64.62
CA SER A 151 -2.80 -18.70 -63.59
C SER A 151 -2.33 -20.03 -62.98
N VAL A 152 -2.92 -20.29 -61.80
CA VAL A 152 -3.06 -21.58 -61.07
C VAL A 152 -3.63 -22.69 -61.97
N PRO A 153 -3.33 -23.98 -61.72
CA PRO A 153 -4.40 -24.89 -61.22
C PRO A 153 -3.99 -25.90 -60.12
N GLN A 154 -5.02 -26.39 -59.42
CA GLN A 154 -5.05 -27.28 -58.25
C GLN A 154 -4.79 -28.79 -58.52
N ALA A 155 -4.19 -29.44 -57.50
CA ALA A 155 -4.59 -30.68 -56.78
C ALA A 155 -4.47 -32.12 -57.36
N LYS A 156 -4.16 -33.02 -56.39
CA LYS A 156 -4.28 -34.51 -56.26
C LYS A 156 -2.98 -35.29 -56.60
N ALA A 157 -2.49 -36.29 -55.84
CA ALA A 157 -2.98 -37.05 -54.68
C ALA A 157 -1.85 -37.81 -53.91
N GLN A 158 -2.02 -37.94 -52.57
CA GLN A 158 -1.70 -39.08 -51.64
C GLN A 158 -0.28 -39.69 -51.51
N PRO A 159 0.04 -40.47 -50.44
CA PRO A 159 -0.50 -40.57 -49.06
C PRO A 159 0.57 -40.56 -47.93
N GLN A 160 0.11 -40.44 -46.67
CA GLN A 160 0.90 -40.60 -45.43
C GLN A 160 1.31 -42.06 -45.17
N PRO A 161 2.37 -42.29 -44.35
CA PRO A 161 2.39 -43.43 -43.43
C PRO A 161 2.31 -43.02 -41.95
N ALA A 162 1.64 -43.90 -41.21
CA ALA A 162 1.18 -43.84 -39.82
C ALA A 162 2.28 -44.17 -38.77
N PRO A 163 1.97 -44.16 -37.45
CA PRO A 163 2.94 -44.00 -36.35
C PRO A 163 3.51 -45.31 -35.79
N LEU A 164 4.65 -45.17 -35.10
CA LEU A 164 5.33 -46.25 -34.38
C LEU A 164 4.67 -46.53 -33.01
N GLN A 165 4.33 -47.80 -32.77
CA GLN A 165 4.07 -48.38 -31.45
C GLN A 165 4.64 -49.82 -31.36
N PRO A 166 4.83 -50.37 -30.13
CA PRO A 166 5.84 -51.37 -29.79
C PRO A 166 5.34 -52.81 -29.90
N ASN A 167 6.25 -53.77 -30.08
CA ASN A 167 5.90 -55.20 -30.17
C ASN A 167 6.33 -55.99 -28.93
N GLN A 168 5.40 -56.81 -28.43
CA GLN A 168 5.57 -57.84 -27.39
C GLN A 168 5.47 -59.23 -28.02
N GLN A 169 6.11 -60.23 -27.40
CA GLN A 169 5.76 -61.67 -27.47
C GLN A 169 6.55 -62.40 -26.35
N GLN A 170 6.12 -63.43 -25.63
CA GLN A 170 4.84 -63.95 -25.10
C GLN A 170 5.24 -65.10 -24.12
N ALA A 171 4.41 -65.40 -23.10
CA ALA A 171 4.65 -66.37 -22.01
C ALA A 171 4.41 -67.87 -22.41
N PRO A 172 4.54 -68.87 -21.50
CA PRO A 172 3.37 -69.26 -20.65
C PRO A 172 3.61 -69.91 -19.25
N ARG A 173 2.82 -69.43 -18.27
CA ARG A 173 1.93 -70.04 -17.23
C ARG A 173 2.30 -71.11 -16.15
N LYS A 174 1.66 -70.87 -14.97
CA LYS A 174 1.15 -71.73 -13.83
C LYS A 174 2.10 -71.84 -12.60
N LYS A 175 1.75 -71.69 -11.31
CA LYS A 175 0.52 -71.69 -10.44
C LYS A 175 0.85 -70.98 -9.07
N PRO A 176 -0.12 -70.68 -8.17
CA PRO A 176 0.09 -69.87 -6.94
C PRO A 176 -0.05 -70.57 -5.56
N MET A 177 0.46 -69.89 -4.51
CA MET A 177 0.27 -70.00 -3.01
C MET A 177 0.99 -71.13 -2.23
N PRO A 178 1.20 -71.05 -0.87
CA PRO A 178 0.67 -70.11 0.16
C PRO A 178 1.68 -69.56 1.24
N LEU A 179 1.15 -68.75 2.18
CA LEU A 179 1.73 -68.36 3.51
C LEU A 179 1.95 -69.56 4.46
N PRO A 180 2.78 -69.38 5.50
CA PRO A 180 2.31 -69.43 6.92
C PRO A 180 2.95 -68.30 7.79
N ALA A 181 2.26 -67.60 8.69
CA ALA A 181 1.67 -67.93 10.00
C ALA A 181 2.57 -67.59 11.23
N ALA A 182 2.02 -66.74 12.10
CA ALA A 182 2.06 -66.72 13.57
C ALA A 182 3.38 -66.51 14.38
N MET A 183 3.21 -65.73 15.46
CA MET A 183 4.08 -65.50 16.62
C MET A 183 4.42 -66.81 17.38
N PRO A 184 5.37 -66.76 18.34
CA PRO A 184 4.91 -66.62 19.73
C PRO A 184 5.71 -65.63 20.58
N ALA A 185 5.07 -65.24 21.69
CA ALA A 185 5.64 -64.53 22.82
C ALA A 185 6.33 -65.50 23.79
N ASN A 186 7.48 -65.10 24.36
CA ASN A 186 7.90 -65.36 25.75
C ASN A 186 9.15 -64.50 26.01
N ARG A 187 9.14 -63.48 26.87
CA ARG A 187 9.14 -63.48 28.35
C ARG A 187 10.36 -64.19 28.95
N GLN A 188 10.97 -63.49 29.91
CA GLN A 188 12.09 -63.85 30.80
C GLN A 188 13.46 -63.35 30.27
N GLN A 189 14.32 -62.69 31.04
CA GLN A 189 14.32 -62.30 32.45
C GLN A 189 15.49 -61.32 32.64
N VAL A 190 15.28 -60.35 33.52
CA VAL A 190 16.33 -59.57 34.20
C VAL A 190 17.27 -60.53 34.95
N PRO A 191 18.55 -60.19 35.14
CA PRO A 191 18.96 -59.61 36.44
C PRO A 191 19.91 -58.41 36.22
N ALA A 192 19.80 -57.27 36.92
CA ALA A 192 19.81 -57.02 38.35
C ALA A 192 21.16 -57.30 39.02
N ASN A 193 21.60 -56.29 39.78
CA ASN A 193 22.65 -56.27 40.81
C ASN A 193 24.10 -56.03 40.34
N ARG A 194 24.92 -55.19 41.00
CA ARG A 194 24.83 -54.70 42.39
C ARG A 194 25.86 -53.60 42.68
N GLN A 195 25.43 -52.54 43.39
CA GLN A 195 26.07 -51.88 44.56
C GLN A 195 27.44 -51.19 44.41
N GLN A 196 27.84 -50.16 45.16
CA GLN A 196 27.55 -49.58 46.50
C GLN A 196 28.02 -48.10 46.44
N GLY A 197 27.70 -47.13 47.32
CA GLY A 197 27.09 -47.05 48.64
C GLY A 197 26.92 -45.55 49.03
N MET A 198 25.91 -45.20 49.85
CA MET A 198 26.06 -44.71 51.24
C MET A 198 26.72 -43.30 51.39
N GLN A 199 26.26 -42.30 52.16
CA GLN A 199 25.20 -42.13 53.16
C GLN A 199 25.07 -40.61 53.52
N ALA A 200 23.83 -40.20 53.83
CA ALA A 200 23.35 -39.21 54.83
C ALA A 200 24.11 -37.90 55.16
N ARG A 201 23.39 -36.75 55.08
CA ARG A 201 22.85 -35.93 56.22
C ARG A 201 22.47 -34.51 55.74
N GLY A 202 21.25 -34.05 56.07
CA GLY A 202 20.90 -32.62 56.11
C GLY A 202 21.05 -32.05 57.53
N PRO A 203 20.37 -30.95 57.91
CA PRO A 203 19.84 -29.83 57.12
C PRO A 203 20.33 -28.46 57.68
N MET A 204 20.08 -27.33 56.99
CA MET A 204 19.76 -26.00 57.57
C MET A 204 19.59 -24.91 56.50
N GLN A 205 18.49 -24.16 56.61
CA GLN A 205 18.35 -22.71 56.29
C GLN A 205 18.26 -21.98 57.66
N PRO A 206 18.29 -20.62 57.80
CA PRO A 206 17.95 -19.54 56.85
C PRO A 206 18.79 -18.22 56.95
N GLY A 207 18.48 -17.21 56.11
CA GLY A 207 18.76 -15.78 56.39
C GLY A 207 19.39 -14.92 55.26
N ARG A 208 18.73 -13.80 54.90
CA ARG A 208 19.24 -12.60 54.18
C ARG A 208 19.87 -11.60 55.21
N PRO A 209 20.53 -10.42 54.92
CA PRO A 209 20.47 -9.54 53.72
C PRO A 209 21.76 -8.72 53.34
N MET A 210 21.59 -7.70 52.45
CA MET A 210 22.43 -6.52 52.08
C MET A 210 23.68 -6.73 51.18
N GLN A 211 24.27 -5.75 50.48
CA GLN A 211 23.89 -4.52 49.73
C GLN A 211 25.23 -3.93 49.19
N ASN A 212 25.17 -3.17 48.09
CA ASN A 212 26.19 -2.22 47.57
C ASN A 212 27.37 -2.73 46.71
N GLY A 213 27.42 -2.19 45.49
CA GLY A 213 28.55 -2.25 44.56
C GLY A 213 28.26 -1.42 43.31
N GLN A 214 28.77 -0.20 43.29
CA GLN A 214 28.45 0.91 42.39
C GLN A 214 28.85 0.63 40.92
N MET A 215 27.96 0.99 39.98
CA MET A 215 28.27 1.04 38.54
C MET A 215 29.00 2.34 38.19
N MET A 216 30.26 2.21 37.79
CA MET A 216 31.09 3.26 37.22
C MET A 216 30.71 3.47 35.73
N ARG A 217 30.22 4.68 35.41
CA ARG A 217 29.95 5.13 34.03
C ARG A 217 31.24 5.63 33.37
N ARG A 218 31.51 5.17 32.15
CA ARG A 218 32.50 5.75 31.23
C ARG A 218 31.78 6.61 30.18
N PRO A 219 32.32 7.78 29.80
CA PRO A 219 31.67 8.68 28.84
C PRO A 219 32.06 8.32 27.39
N LEU A 220 31.09 8.36 26.48
CA LEU A 220 31.35 8.48 25.04
C LEU A 220 30.71 9.77 24.54
N GLN A 221 31.57 10.77 24.35
CA GLN A 221 31.34 11.89 23.45
C GLN A 221 31.42 11.38 22.01
N GLY A 222 30.50 11.84 21.17
CA GLY A 222 30.60 11.68 19.72
C GLY A 222 29.24 11.46 19.08
N GLN A 223 28.89 12.39 18.17
CA GLN A 223 27.88 12.22 17.13
C GLN A 223 26.44 12.67 17.44
N GLN A 224 26.29 13.96 17.73
CA GLN A 224 25.11 14.74 17.29
C GLN A 224 25.61 15.99 16.56
N GLN A 225 25.81 15.86 15.25
CA GLN A 225 25.95 16.98 14.32
C GLN A 225 25.52 16.47 12.93
N MET A 226 24.22 16.48 12.66
CA MET A 226 23.69 16.56 11.29
C MET A 226 22.20 16.92 11.30
N GLN A 227 21.87 18.16 11.68
CA GLN A 227 20.67 18.83 11.15
C GLN A 227 20.73 20.31 11.52
N GLN A 228 21.39 21.10 10.67
CA GLN A 228 21.10 22.52 10.44
C GLN A 228 22.08 23.06 9.41
N GLN A 229 21.72 22.92 8.14
CA GLN A 229 22.36 23.67 7.07
C GLN A 229 21.37 23.75 5.92
N PHE A 230 20.53 24.79 5.92
CA PHE A 230 19.93 25.43 4.74
C PHE A 230 19.15 26.66 5.23
N ALA A 231 19.82 27.81 5.31
CA ALA A 231 19.23 29.15 5.12
C ALA A 231 20.29 30.22 5.40
N GLN A 232 21.08 30.57 4.39
CA GLN A 232 21.64 31.92 4.30
C GLN A 232 22.04 32.22 2.86
N GLN A 233 21.18 32.97 2.17
CA GLN A 233 21.57 33.80 1.04
C GLN A 233 20.95 35.18 1.22
N ASN A 234 21.83 36.19 1.20
CA ASN A 234 21.55 37.62 1.23
C ASN A 234 20.83 38.07 -0.04
N LEU A 235 19.83 38.95 0.11
CA LEU A 235 19.60 40.10 -0.76
C LEU A 235 18.84 41.16 0.05
N GLY A 236 19.33 42.41 0.01
CA GLY A 236 18.71 43.58 0.66
C GLY A 236 17.38 43.99 -0.01
N PRO A 237 16.72 45.05 0.48
CA PRO A 237 17.06 46.36 -0.09
C PRO A 237 16.93 47.59 0.84
N SER A 238 17.66 48.62 0.40
CA SER A 238 17.33 50.05 0.35
C SER A 238 17.03 50.86 1.61
N THR A 239 18.04 51.68 1.93
CA THR A 239 17.96 53.01 2.51
C THR A 239 16.92 53.90 1.81
N ALA A 240 16.04 54.50 2.60
CA ALA A 240 15.42 55.80 2.29
C ALA A 240 15.66 56.74 3.47
N GLN A 241 16.43 57.78 3.18
CA GLN A 241 16.66 58.94 4.02
C GLN A 241 15.31 59.60 4.37
N ASN A 242 15.11 60.03 5.60
CA ASN A 242 14.54 61.35 5.83
C ASN A 242 14.79 61.89 7.23
N ALA A 243 15.18 63.17 7.22
CA ALA A 243 15.54 64.01 8.33
C ALA A 243 14.35 64.29 9.27
N GLY A 244 14.65 64.60 10.53
CA GLY A 244 13.63 65.01 11.49
C GLY A 244 14.16 65.14 12.92
N GLY A 245 15.26 65.86 13.11
CA GLY A 245 15.67 66.29 14.45
C GLY A 245 14.64 67.28 14.99
N GLY A 246 13.72 66.79 15.83
CA GLY A 246 12.64 67.58 16.41
C GLY A 246 12.45 67.27 17.89
N LEU A 247 12.73 68.28 18.73
CA LEU A 247 12.32 68.52 20.13
C LEU A 247 12.52 67.44 21.22
N LEU A 248 12.84 66.20 20.85
CA LEU A 248 12.83 65.03 21.72
C LEU A 248 14.24 64.52 22.07
N SER A 249 15.33 65.27 21.86
CA SER A 249 16.69 64.80 22.23
C SER A 249 17.10 65.16 23.66
N ASN A 250 16.33 66.02 24.34
CA ASN A 250 16.70 66.54 25.66
C ASN A 250 15.97 65.77 26.79
N PRO A 251 16.68 65.08 27.70
CA PRO A 251 16.06 64.19 28.69
C PRO A 251 15.12 64.91 29.66
N LYS A 252 15.36 66.20 29.94
CA LYS A 252 14.46 67.01 30.77
C LYS A 252 13.15 67.32 30.05
N VAL A 253 13.18 67.58 28.74
CA VAL A 253 11.98 67.84 27.93
C VAL A 253 11.14 66.57 27.79
N ARG A 254 11.78 65.40 27.63
CA ARG A 254 11.08 64.11 27.65
C ARG A 254 10.35 63.87 28.98
N PHE A 255 10.98 64.18 30.10
CA PHE A 255 10.36 64.04 31.42
C PHE A 255 9.10 64.91 31.54
N TYR A 256 9.16 66.19 31.17
CA TYR A 256 8.00 67.08 31.25
C TYR A 256 6.87 66.70 30.26
N ILE A 257 7.20 66.16 29.08
CA ILE A 257 6.17 65.66 28.15
C ILE A 257 5.48 64.42 28.73
N ILE A 258 6.23 63.48 29.31
CA ILE A 258 5.64 62.27 29.93
C ILE A 258 4.76 62.65 31.11
N VAL A 259 5.21 63.58 31.97
CA VAL A 259 4.41 64.09 33.08
C VAL A 259 3.17 64.82 32.57
N GLY A 260 3.30 65.65 31.53
CA GLY A 260 2.16 66.35 30.91
C GLY A 260 1.11 65.40 30.33
N VAL A 261 1.53 64.34 29.63
CA VAL A 261 0.62 63.32 29.09
C VAL A 261 -0.04 62.51 30.21
N ALA A 262 0.69 62.19 31.29
CA ALA A 262 0.12 61.50 32.45
C ALA A 262 -0.93 62.35 33.18
N VAL A 263 -0.67 63.65 33.35
CA VAL A 263 -1.63 64.59 33.96
C VAL A 263 -2.85 64.77 33.05
N LEU A 264 -2.67 64.91 31.74
CA LEU A 264 -3.78 64.98 30.79
C LEU A 264 -4.61 63.69 30.75
N GLY A 265 -3.95 62.53 30.82
CA GLY A 265 -4.63 61.23 30.94
C GLY A 265 -5.41 61.09 32.24
N LEU A 266 -4.89 61.60 33.36
CA LEU A 266 -5.56 61.58 34.65
C LEU A 266 -6.75 62.56 34.72
N VAL A 267 -6.62 63.74 34.11
CA VAL A 267 -7.73 64.69 33.94
C VAL A 267 -8.81 64.09 33.03
N TYR A 268 -8.43 63.45 31.92
CA TYR A 268 -9.37 62.78 31.04
C TYR A 268 -10.09 61.62 31.74
N TRP A 269 -9.36 60.82 32.55
CA TRP A 269 -9.93 59.72 33.32
C TRP A 269 -10.87 60.19 34.43
N LEU A 270 -10.53 61.28 35.13
CA LEU A 270 -11.40 61.88 36.15
C LEU A 270 -12.62 62.61 35.54
N ASN A 271 -12.54 63.00 34.27
CA ASN A 271 -13.63 63.66 33.54
C ASN A 271 -14.44 62.69 32.64
N MET A 272 -14.24 61.37 32.78
CA MET A 272 -15.18 60.37 32.25
C MET A 272 -16.40 60.33 33.16
N GLU A 273 -17.42 61.14 32.82
CA GLU A 273 -18.77 60.95 33.33
C GLU A 273 -19.20 59.52 33.02
N THR A 274 -19.31 58.69 34.07
CA THR A 274 -19.90 57.36 33.93
C THR A 274 -21.29 57.52 33.33
N PRO A 275 -21.61 56.89 32.18
CA PRO A 275 -22.97 56.93 31.67
C PRO A 275 -23.88 56.34 32.75
N LYS A 276 -24.88 57.12 33.17
CA LYS A 276 -25.96 56.63 34.04
C LYS A 276 -26.42 55.29 33.47
N LYS A 277 -26.30 54.23 34.27
CA LYS A 277 -26.98 52.96 34.00
C LYS A 277 -28.44 53.31 33.69
N PRO A 278 -28.98 52.95 32.52
CA PRO A 278 -30.42 53.01 32.34
C PRO A 278 -31.04 52.14 33.43
N GLU A 279 -32.05 52.69 34.12
CA GLU A 279 -32.91 51.89 35.00
C GLU A 279 -33.32 50.61 34.26
N PRO A 280 -33.38 49.45 34.96
CA PRO A 280 -33.89 48.24 34.38
C PRO A 280 -35.38 48.47 34.12
N THR A 281 -35.71 48.90 32.90
CA THR A 281 -37.03 48.64 32.36
C THR A 281 -37.16 47.13 32.37
N GLU A 282 -38.06 46.64 33.20
CA GLU A 282 -38.46 45.25 33.27
C GLU A 282 -39.05 44.88 31.91
N VAL A 283 -38.18 44.52 30.96
CA VAL A 283 -38.57 43.80 29.77
C VAL A 283 -38.97 42.43 30.29
N LYS A 284 -40.25 42.29 30.67
CA LYS A 284 -40.86 40.99 30.92
C LYS A 284 -40.61 40.18 29.67
N SER A 285 -39.67 39.24 29.76
CA SER A 285 -39.35 38.36 28.66
C SER A 285 -40.66 37.68 28.28
N THR A 286 -41.07 37.83 27.02
CA THR A 286 -42.24 37.15 26.47
C THR A 286 -41.97 35.66 26.24
N LEU A 287 -40.92 35.11 26.86
CA LEU A 287 -40.61 33.69 26.83
C LEU A 287 -41.78 32.98 27.51
N LYS A 288 -42.59 32.26 26.71
CA LYS A 288 -43.66 31.43 27.26
C LYS A 288 -43.02 30.29 28.06
N TYR A 289 -43.74 29.73 29.02
CA TYR A 289 -43.27 28.61 29.84
C TYR A 289 -42.76 27.43 28.98
N GLU A 290 -43.41 27.18 27.84
CA GLU A 290 -42.95 26.26 26.79
C GLU A 290 -41.56 26.58 26.23
N ASP A 291 -41.22 27.85 25.99
CA ASP A 291 -39.94 28.26 25.42
C ASP A 291 -38.78 28.08 26.43
N GLU A 292 -39.03 28.34 27.72
CA GLU A 292 -38.06 28.09 28.79
C GLU A 292 -37.84 26.59 29.01
N TYR A 293 -38.90 25.78 28.91
CA TYR A 293 -38.82 24.32 29.01
C TYR A 293 -38.06 23.71 27.82
N LEU A 294 -38.35 24.14 26.60
CA LEU A 294 -37.65 23.70 25.39
C LEU A 294 -36.17 24.10 25.41
N LEU A 295 -35.83 25.30 25.90
CA LEU A 295 -34.44 25.73 26.05
C LEU A 295 -33.69 24.89 27.11
N LYS A 296 -34.34 24.54 28.23
CA LYS A 296 -33.76 23.64 29.25
C LYS A 296 -33.61 22.21 28.73
N GLN A 297 -34.57 21.69 27.97
CA GLN A 297 -34.42 20.39 27.32
C GLN A 297 -33.27 20.40 26.31
N ASN A 298 -33.21 21.39 25.41
CA ASN A 298 -32.13 21.49 24.43
C ASN A 298 -30.75 21.56 25.10
N THR A 299 -30.59 22.34 26.18
CA THR A 299 -29.31 22.44 26.91
C THR A 299 -28.93 21.16 27.68
N VAL A 300 -29.89 20.40 28.21
CA VAL A 300 -29.62 19.08 28.81
C VAL A 300 -29.22 18.07 27.72
N THR A 301 -29.92 18.09 26.59
CA THR A 301 -29.65 17.21 25.45
C THR A 301 -28.27 17.49 24.84
N GLU A 302 -27.91 18.77 24.69
CA GLU A 302 -26.57 19.19 24.25
C GLU A 302 -25.48 18.76 25.23
N LYS A 303 -25.69 18.93 26.55
CA LYS A 303 -24.74 18.45 27.57
C LYS A 303 -24.58 16.94 27.56
N GLU A 304 -25.65 16.16 27.41
CA GLU A 304 -25.56 14.72 27.26
C GLU A 304 -24.84 14.30 25.97
N LEU A 305 -25.08 15.03 24.87
CA LEU A 305 -24.45 14.77 23.57
C LEU A 305 -22.95 15.10 23.59
N ASP A 306 -22.57 16.19 24.28
CA ASP A 306 -21.18 16.55 24.54
C ASP A 306 -20.51 15.57 25.50
N LEU A 307 -21.20 15.07 26.53
CA LEU A 307 -20.68 14.04 27.42
C LEU A 307 -20.45 12.72 26.68
N LYS A 308 -21.39 12.32 25.81
CA LYS A 308 -21.24 11.17 24.90
C LYS A 308 -20.09 11.37 23.92
N ARG A 309 -19.93 12.58 23.36
CA ARG A 309 -18.81 12.90 22.46
C ARG A 309 -17.47 12.84 23.19
N LYS A 310 -17.39 13.38 24.41
CA LYS A 310 -16.20 13.32 25.27
C LYS A 310 -15.87 11.89 25.66
N SER A 311 -16.84 11.09 26.10
CA SER A 311 -16.60 9.69 26.45
C SER A 311 -16.20 8.84 25.25
N GLN A 312 -16.75 9.12 24.05
CA GLN A 312 -16.29 8.50 22.80
C GLN A 312 -14.87 8.94 22.41
N LEU A 313 -14.51 10.22 22.62
CA LEU A 313 -13.15 10.72 22.40
C LEU A 313 -12.16 10.09 23.40
N GLU A 314 -12.55 9.95 24.66
CA GLU A 314 -11.75 9.30 25.70
C GLU A 314 -11.59 7.81 25.44
N GLN A 315 -12.62 7.14 24.92
CA GLN A 315 -12.48 5.75 24.44
C GLN A 315 -11.54 5.63 23.24
N LYS A 316 -11.57 6.59 22.29
CA LYS A 316 -10.60 6.66 21.18
C LYS A 316 -9.18 6.97 21.63
N ASN A 317 -9.02 7.75 22.69
CA ASN A 317 -7.71 8.10 23.27
C ASN A 317 -7.25 7.15 24.36
N SER A 318 -7.99 6.05 24.59
CA SER A 318 -7.56 5.01 25.51
C SER A 318 -6.18 4.48 25.09
N PRO A 319 -5.25 4.22 26.03
CA PRO A 319 -3.93 3.68 25.72
C PRO A 319 -4.01 2.38 24.92
N THR A 320 -5.07 1.60 25.07
CA THR A 320 -5.32 0.40 24.28
C THR A 320 -5.65 0.73 22.82
N SER A 321 -6.49 1.75 22.58
CA SER A 321 -6.86 2.19 21.22
C SER A 321 -5.66 2.76 20.45
N LEU A 322 -4.81 3.54 21.13
CA LEU A 322 -3.55 4.03 20.55
C LEU A 322 -2.61 2.87 20.17
N ARG A 323 -2.49 1.84 21.02
CA ARG A 323 -1.70 0.64 20.71
C ARG A 323 -2.26 -0.16 19.55
N ILE A 324 -3.59 -0.27 19.44
CA ILE A 324 -4.26 -0.91 18.30
C ILE A 324 -3.89 -0.17 17.02
N GLU A 325 -4.08 1.14 16.99
CA GLU A 325 -3.79 1.97 15.80
C GLU A 325 -2.31 1.92 15.42
N GLU A 326 -1.40 2.06 16.38
CA GLU A 326 0.05 2.00 16.14
C GLU A 326 0.47 0.66 15.52
N ASN A 327 0.01 -0.47 16.09
CA ASN A 327 0.32 -1.79 15.55
C ASN A 327 -0.34 -2.02 14.19
N PHE A 328 -1.58 -1.55 14.00
CA PHE A 328 -2.26 -1.63 12.72
C PHE A 328 -1.49 -0.87 11.63
N GLN A 329 -1.04 0.36 11.91
CA GLN A 329 -0.23 1.14 10.97
C GLN A 329 1.11 0.47 10.66
N LYS A 330 1.81 -0.09 11.66
CA LYS A 330 3.05 -0.87 11.44
C LYS A 330 2.79 -2.08 10.54
N GLY A 331 1.74 -2.84 10.81
CA GLY A 331 1.33 -3.98 9.99
C GLY A 331 0.99 -3.58 8.56
N MET A 332 0.25 -2.50 8.36
CA MET A 332 -0.11 -1.98 7.04
C MET A 332 1.11 -1.51 6.25
N ARG A 333 2.07 -0.85 6.90
CA ARG A 333 3.34 -0.45 6.26
C ARG A 333 4.11 -1.67 5.77
N ASP A 334 4.29 -2.68 6.62
CA ASP A 334 5.01 -3.89 6.23
C ASP A 334 4.28 -4.70 5.15
N PHE A 335 2.95 -4.73 5.20
CA PHE A 335 2.11 -5.33 4.17
C PHE A 335 2.34 -4.67 2.80
N GLN A 336 2.36 -3.33 2.75
CA GLN A 336 2.62 -2.59 1.50
C GLN A 336 4.03 -2.81 0.95
N LEU A 337 5.02 -2.98 1.84
CA LEU A 337 6.40 -3.27 1.46
C LEU A 337 6.64 -4.73 1.04
N GLY A 338 5.62 -5.59 1.10
CA GLY A 338 5.74 -7.02 0.82
C GLY A 338 6.41 -7.83 1.93
N ASN A 339 6.62 -7.23 3.11
CA ASN A 339 7.17 -7.89 4.29
C ASN A 339 6.06 -8.62 5.05
N TYR A 340 5.46 -9.61 4.38
CA TYR A 340 4.23 -10.25 4.87
C TYR A 340 4.41 -10.94 6.22
N ASN A 341 5.58 -11.54 6.48
CA ASN A 341 5.85 -12.19 7.77
C ASN A 341 5.66 -11.23 8.96
N ARG A 342 6.33 -10.06 8.92
CA ARG A 342 6.19 -9.05 9.98
C ARG A 342 4.78 -8.48 10.06
N SER A 343 4.12 -8.31 8.92
CA SER A 343 2.74 -7.81 8.90
C SER A 343 1.77 -8.76 9.62
N LEU A 344 1.99 -10.08 9.52
CA LEU A 344 1.17 -11.08 10.23
C LEU A 344 1.24 -10.89 11.74
N ASP A 345 2.44 -10.68 12.28
CA ASP A 345 2.66 -10.48 13.72
C ASP A 345 1.91 -9.25 14.22
N PHE A 346 2.02 -8.13 13.50
CA PHE A 346 1.32 -6.90 13.88
C PHE A 346 -0.20 -7.02 13.81
N PHE A 347 -0.75 -7.61 12.74
CA PHE A 347 -2.21 -7.81 12.66
C PHE A 347 -2.71 -8.79 13.71
N GLN A 348 -1.92 -9.80 14.08
CA GLN A 348 -2.27 -10.70 15.18
C GLN A 348 -2.30 -9.96 16.51
N VAL A 349 -1.34 -9.07 16.79
CA VAL A 349 -1.37 -8.21 17.98
C VAL A 349 -2.63 -7.35 18.01
N VAL A 350 -3.02 -6.76 16.89
CA VAL A 350 -4.27 -5.97 16.81
C VAL A 350 -5.48 -6.82 17.15
N LEU A 351 -5.61 -8.02 16.58
CA LEU A 351 -6.76 -8.91 16.83
C LEU A 351 -6.77 -9.49 18.25
N ASN A 352 -5.62 -9.59 18.90
CA ASN A 352 -5.54 -9.98 20.30
C ASN A 352 -6.01 -8.85 21.23
N LEU A 353 -5.85 -7.58 20.84
CA LEU A 353 -6.33 -6.41 21.58
C LEU A 353 -7.81 -6.10 21.26
N ASP A 354 -8.19 -6.24 20.00
CA ASP A 354 -9.55 -6.05 19.48
C ASP A 354 -9.88 -7.13 18.43
N SER A 355 -10.59 -8.16 18.88
CA SER A 355 -11.02 -9.28 18.03
C SER A 355 -12.07 -8.87 16.98
N THR A 356 -12.75 -7.73 17.18
CA THR A 356 -13.79 -7.21 16.29
C THR A 356 -13.21 -6.38 15.14
N HIS A 357 -11.91 -6.07 15.18
CA HIS A 357 -11.24 -5.22 14.21
C HIS A 357 -11.24 -5.81 12.78
N VAL A 358 -12.22 -5.40 11.97
CA VAL A 358 -12.48 -5.96 10.63
C VAL A 358 -11.29 -5.84 9.69
N MET A 359 -10.61 -4.68 9.67
CA MET A 359 -9.51 -4.42 8.73
C MET A 359 -8.29 -5.29 9.03
N ALA A 360 -7.83 -5.35 10.27
CA ALA A 360 -6.78 -6.27 10.71
C ALA A 360 -7.09 -7.73 10.37
N ARG A 361 -8.32 -8.21 10.58
CA ARG A 361 -8.71 -9.59 10.22
C ARG A 361 -8.57 -9.84 8.71
N ARG A 362 -9.02 -8.88 7.90
CA ARG A 362 -8.89 -8.94 6.45
C ARG A 362 -7.42 -8.94 6.01
N HIS A 363 -6.61 -8.01 6.52
CA HIS A 363 -5.22 -7.91 6.12
C HIS A 363 -4.37 -9.07 6.65
N LEU A 364 -4.69 -9.64 7.80
CA LEU A 364 -4.09 -10.89 8.26
C LEU A 364 -4.31 -12.01 7.26
N TYR A 365 -5.54 -12.19 6.78
CA TYR A 365 -5.85 -13.21 5.77
C TYR A 365 -5.08 -12.98 4.46
N LEU A 366 -5.05 -11.74 3.97
CA LEU A 366 -4.30 -11.39 2.76
C LEU A 366 -2.80 -11.60 2.93
N ALA A 367 -2.24 -11.21 4.07
CA ALA A 367 -0.83 -11.39 4.37
C ALA A 367 -0.44 -12.87 4.37
N LYS A 368 -1.31 -13.77 4.87
CA LYS A 368 -1.06 -15.23 4.83
C LYS A 368 -0.97 -15.74 3.40
N ILE A 369 -1.93 -15.37 2.54
CA ILE A 369 -1.93 -15.76 1.12
C ILE A 369 -0.69 -15.24 0.41
N ARG A 370 -0.40 -13.95 0.55
CA ARG A 370 0.74 -13.32 -0.13
C ARG A 370 2.07 -13.86 0.38
N PHE A 371 2.17 -14.18 1.67
CA PHE A 371 3.33 -14.85 2.24
C PHE A 371 3.57 -16.19 1.55
N ASP A 372 2.54 -17.04 1.41
CA ASP A 372 2.65 -18.33 0.74
C ASP A 372 3.02 -18.20 -0.74
N GLU A 373 2.47 -17.19 -1.44
CA GLU A 373 2.83 -16.86 -2.82
C GLU A 373 4.32 -16.51 -2.95
N VAL A 374 4.85 -15.67 -2.07
CA VAL A 374 6.27 -15.28 -2.08
C VAL A 374 7.17 -16.48 -1.77
N VAL A 375 6.81 -17.33 -0.81
CA VAL A 375 7.56 -18.55 -0.50
C VAL A 375 7.64 -19.45 -1.73
N LYS A 376 6.49 -19.74 -2.37
CA LYS A 376 6.45 -20.59 -3.58
C LYS A 376 7.24 -19.98 -4.74
N ALA A 377 7.14 -18.67 -4.95
CA ALA A 377 7.90 -17.98 -5.98
C ALA A 377 9.42 -18.09 -5.75
N LYS A 378 9.88 -17.92 -4.50
CA LYS A 378 11.31 -18.07 -4.17
C LYS A 378 11.82 -19.50 -4.32
N LEU A 379 11.02 -20.50 -3.95
CA LEU A 379 11.37 -21.91 -4.19
C LEU A 379 11.53 -22.20 -5.68
N ALA A 380 10.58 -21.74 -6.51
CA ALA A 380 10.63 -21.92 -7.96
C ALA A 380 11.82 -21.17 -8.60
N LEU A 381 12.12 -19.96 -8.11
CA LEU A 381 13.29 -19.20 -8.55
C LEU A 381 14.60 -19.89 -8.15
N GLY A 382 14.69 -20.40 -6.92
CA GLY A 382 15.84 -21.18 -6.44
C GLY A 382 16.12 -22.38 -7.35
N GLU A 383 15.08 -23.16 -7.66
CA GLU A 383 15.18 -24.29 -8.59
C GLU A 383 15.63 -23.84 -9.98
N SER A 384 15.05 -22.77 -10.52
CA SER A 384 15.44 -22.22 -11.83
C SER A 384 16.92 -21.80 -11.86
N TYR A 385 17.43 -21.19 -10.79
CA TYR A 385 18.84 -20.81 -10.68
C TYR A 385 19.77 -22.02 -10.53
N TYR A 386 19.34 -23.07 -9.85
CA TYR A 386 20.07 -24.33 -9.77
C TYR A 386 20.25 -24.95 -11.16
N GLN A 387 19.17 -25.04 -11.94
CA GLN A 387 19.21 -25.57 -13.32
C GLN A 387 20.13 -24.73 -14.22
N LYS A 388 20.17 -23.40 -14.02
CA LYS A 388 21.08 -22.49 -14.73
C LYS A 388 22.52 -22.49 -14.21
N HIS A 389 22.86 -23.39 -13.28
CA HIS A 389 24.18 -23.49 -12.66
C HIS A 389 24.62 -22.20 -11.93
N ASN A 390 23.66 -21.34 -11.58
CA ASN A 390 23.90 -20.14 -10.79
C ASN A 390 23.67 -20.47 -9.31
N PHE A 391 24.61 -21.21 -8.74
CA PHE A 391 24.49 -21.75 -7.39
C PHE A 391 24.46 -20.68 -6.30
N LYS A 392 25.11 -19.53 -6.52
CA LYS A 392 25.04 -18.38 -5.61
C LYS A 392 23.61 -17.82 -5.49
N MET A 393 22.94 -17.61 -6.62
CA MET A 393 21.55 -17.14 -6.62
C MET A 393 20.59 -18.22 -6.14
N CYS A 394 20.86 -19.50 -6.44
CA CYS A 394 20.11 -20.60 -5.86
C CYS A 394 20.13 -20.54 -4.32
N LEU A 395 21.33 -20.52 -3.74
CA LEU A 395 21.54 -20.50 -2.29
C LEU A 395 20.82 -19.31 -1.65
N ALA A 396 20.97 -18.11 -2.22
CA ALA A 396 20.33 -16.91 -1.71
C ALA A 396 18.79 -17.01 -1.66
N ASN A 397 18.15 -17.61 -2.66
CA ASN A 397 16.69 -17.78 -2.67
C ASN A 397 16.21 -18.77 -1.61
N TYR A 398 16.88 -19.92 -1.46
CA TYR A 398 16.51 -20.90 -0.44
C TYR A 398 16.80 -20.40 0.98
N GLN A 399 17.91 -19.69 1.20
CA GLN A 399 18.20 -19.03 2.48
C GLN A 399 17.10 -18.03 2.88
N GLN A 400 16.58 -17.25 1.92
CA GLN A 400 15.47 -16.35 2.20
C GLN A 400 14.20 -17.11 2.61
N VAL A 401 13.91 -18.26 1.98
CA VAL A 401 12.78 -19.11 2.40
C VAL A 401 12.98 -19.63 3.82
N LEU A 402 14.19 -20.06 4.18
CA LEU A 402 14.52 -20.50 5.55
C LEU A 402 14.32 -19.39 6.58
N ILE A 403 14.74 -18.15 6.28
CA ILE A 403 14.52 -16.98 7.13
C ILE A 403 13.02 -16.68 7.25
N MET A 404 12.27 -16.73 6.15
CA MET A 404 10.83 -16.48 6.15
C MET A 404 10.05 -17.51 6.96
N LEU A 405 10.49 -18.76 6.97
CA LEU A 405 9.84 -19.89 7.64
C LEU A 405 10.52 -20.28 8.97
N GLN A 406 11.26 -19.35 9.58
CA GLN A 406 11.96 -19.61 10.84
C GLN A 406 11.01 -20.17 11.91
N GLY A 407 11.40 -21.30 12.52
CA GLY A 407 10.59 -21.99 13.54
C GLY A 407 9.50 -22.93 12.99
N LYS A 408 9.32 -23.00 11.66
CA LYS A 408 8.36 -23.91 10.99
C LYS A 408 9.08 -25.14 10.39
N ASN A 409 9.85 -25.86 11.20
CA ASN A 409 10.71 -26.95 10.74
C ASN A 409 9.94 -28.15 10.12
N ASN A 410 8.66 -28.30 10.45
CA ASN A 410 7.79 -29.34 9.90
C ASN A 410 7.10 -28.93 8.59
N ASP A 411 7.28 -27.69 8.13
CA ASP A 411 6.70 -27.22 6.87
C ASP A 411 7.45 -27.85 5.68
N GLN A 412 6.71 -28.37 4.71
CA GLN A 412 7.29 -29.00 3.52
C GLN A 412 8.20 -28.04 2.74
N SER A 413 7.84 -26.76 2.68
CA SER A 413 8.62 -25.71 2.01
C SER A 413 9.93 -25.45 2.73
N TYR A 414 9.92 -25.51 4.07
CA TYR A 414 11.13 -25.36 4.89
C TYR A 414 12.11 -26.50 4.64
N GLN A 415 11.63 -27.75 4.70
CA GLN A 415 12.46 -28.94 4.47
C GLN A 415 13.04 -28.97 3.04
N THR A 416 12.22 -28.58 2.06
CA THR A 416 12.66 -28.45 0.67
C THR A 416 13.75 -27.39 0.54
N ALA A 417 13.55 -26.21 1.13
CA ALA A 417 14.54 -25.15 1.11
C ALA A 417 15.85 -25.55 1.82
N GLN A 418 15.75 -26.28 2.93
CA GLN A 418 16.92 -26.76 3.67
C GLN A 418 17.75 -27.71 2.79
N SER A 419 17.14 -28.79 2.29
CA SER A 419 17.84 -29.76 1.44
C SER A 419 18.42 -29.14 0.17
N MET A 420 17.66 -28.26 -0.49
CA MET A 420 18.13 -27.62 -1.72
C MET A 420 19.20 -26.55 -1.45
N SER A 421 19.17 -25.87 -0.29
CA SER A 421 20.23 -24.93 0.09
C SER A 421 21.57 -25.64 0.26
N GLU A 422 21.59 -26.82 0.90
CA GLU A 422 22.79 -27.64 1.07
C GLU A 422 23.32 -28.13 -0.28
N LYS A 423 22.44 -28.61 -1.16
CA LYS A 423 22.82 -29.00 -2.54
C LYS A 423 23.42 -27.83 -3.32
N CYS A 424 22.82 -26.65 -3.24
CA CYS A 424 23.34 -25.46 -3.91
C CYS A 424 24.68 -25.00 -3.33
N GLN A 425 24.91 -25.19 -2.03
CA GLN A 425 26.19 -24.91 -1.41
C GLN A 425 27.28 -25.88 -1.90
N LEU A 426 27.04 -27.19 -1.84
CA LEU A 426 28.00 -28.20 -2.32
C LEU A 426 28.34 -28.01 -3.80
N ALA A 427 27.32 -27.75 -4.63
CA ALA A 427 27.50 -27.48 -6.05
C ALA A 427 28.30 -26.19 -6.31
N ALA A 428 28.15 -25.16 -5.45
CA ALA A 428 28.96 -23.94 -5.53
C ALA A 428 30.43 -24.17 -5.16
N GLU A 429 30.69 -25.11 -4.23
CA GLU A 429 32.03 -25.53 -3.81
C GLU A 429 32.69 -26.49 -4.83
N GLY A 430 31.96 -26.90 -5.88
CA GLY A 430 32.44 -27.85 -6.88
C GLY A 430 32.42 -29.31 -6.43
N ILE A 431 31.79 -29.58 -5.29
CA ILE A 431 31.62 -30.91 -4.71
C ILE A 431 30.35 -31.51 -5.32
N ARG A 432 30.52 -32.49 -6.21
CA ARG A 432 29.41 -33.16 -6.91
C ARG A 432 28.82 -34.30 -6.11
#